data_AF-A0AAD0S9U7-F1
#
_entry.id   AF-A0AAD0S9U7-F1
#
_cell.length_a   1.000
_cell.length_b   1.000
_cell.length_c   1.000
_cell.angle_alpha   90.00
_cell.angle_beta   90.00
_cell.angle_gamma   90.00
#
_symmetry.space_group_name_H-M   'P 1'
#
loop_
_entity.id
_entity.type
_entity.pdbx_description
1 polymer ?
#
loop_
_entity_poly.entity_id
_entity_poly.type
_entity_poly.pdbx_seq_one_letter_code
_entity_poly.pdbx_strand_id
1 'polypeptide(L)'
;MYLAIDPCHPDTWLNGLLQTIESAPDAHWYALVDGVFDYGGKPFASPVQSVPLYGPASTLHALLPASPYLLPLDRRAGADQRALITALGMHCQGRPMLSFLASRQPADELVRLWLPCLQPVVADDGSRYLLRFADTRVLPALPGALNPAAWAQLTAPLMHWCYVDRAGTLATLRLAEPHAEPAAYPSEPLVLPQSDIDRMIDAAMPDAVLDLMDRESPGVLPAEGKAEAYRRVAQACALAKAHRVDATPDIVQLAICSLATGGAGLRAPELLALLGESHRAPDALQDYLHSALSSARPG
;
A
#
# COMPACT_ATOMS: atom_id res chain seq x y z
N MET A 1 4.34 2.83 15.98
CA MET A 1 4.68 1.50 15.41
C MET A 1 3.93 1.38 14.10
N TYR A 2 4.55 0.90 13.01
CA TYR A 2 3.81 0.67 11.78
C TYR A 2 3.11 -0.69 11.85
N LEU A 3 1.81 -0.67 11.58
CA LEU A 3 0.96 -1.85 11.60
C LEU A 3 1.11 -2.58 10.27
N ALA A 4 0.83 -3.89 10.28
CA ALA A 4 0.66 -4.70 9.08
C ALA A 4 1.88 -4.92 8.16
N ILE A 5 3.09 -4.50 8.55
CA ILE A 5 4.32 -4.71 7.76
C ILE A 5 5.34 -5.47 8.61
N ASP A 6 5.78 -6.62 8.12
CA ASP A 6 6.84 -7.39 8.73
C ASP A 6 8.21 -6.75 8.44
N PRO A 7 9.07 -6.57 9.46
CA PRO A 7 10.44 -6.15 9.23
C PRO A 7 11.19 -7.27 8.51
N CYS A 8 11.84 -6.97 7.39
CA CYS A 8 12.61 -7.95 6.63
C CYS A 8 13.97 -7.39 6.23
N HIS A 9 15.00 -8.23 6.31
CA HIS A 9 16.35 -7.86 5.91
C HIS A 9 16.45 -7.79 4.37
N PRO A 10 17.13 -6.79 3.78
CA PRO A 10 17.17 -6.61 2.33
C PRO A 10 17.69 -7.82 1.54
N ASP A 11 18.54 -8.65 2.16
CA ASP A 11 19.11 -9.84 1.52
C ASP A 11 18.06 -10.82 0.97
N THR A 12 16.83 -10.80 1.51
CA THR A 12 15.75 -11.66 1.04
C THR A 12 15.25 -11.31 -0.36
N TRP A 13 15.42 -10.05 -0.79
CA TRP A 13 14.92 -9.56 -2.08
C TRP A 13 15.97 -8.88 -2.97
N LEU A 14 17.11 -8.47 -2.41
CA LEU A 14 18.12 -7.67 -3.08
C LEU A 14 18.63 -8.28 -4.38
N ASN A 15 18.92 -9.59 -4.38
CA ASN A 15 19.43 -10.26 -5.58
C ASN A 15 18.40 -10.28 -6.71
N GLY A 16 17.12 -10.52 -6.40
CA GLY A 16 16.04 -10.48 -7.38
C GLY A 16 15.84 -9.09 -7.97
N LEU A 17 15.94 -8.04 -7.14
CA LEU A 17 15.88 -6.66 -7.62
C LEU A 17 17.07 -6.34 -8.55
N LEU A 18 18.29 -6.69 -8.15
CA LEU A 18 19.49 -6.42 -8.96
C LEU A 18 19.44 -7.15 -10.31
N GLN A 19 18.97 -8.39 -10.33
CA GLN A 19 18.74 -9.11 -11.59
C GLN A 19 17.70 -8.42 -12.47
N THR A 20 16.64 -7.85 -11.87
CA THR A 20 15.63 -7.06 -12.61
C THR A 20 16.25 -5.79 -13.18
N ILE A 21 17.08 -5.09 -12.41
CA ILE A 21 17.80 -3.89 -12.86
C ILE A 21 18.72 -4.22 -14.04
N GLU A 22 19.49 -5.30 -13.94
CA GLU A 22 20.40 -5.77 -14.99
C GLU A 22 19.67 -6.17 -16.28
N SER A 23 18.39 -6.57 -16.20
CA SER A 23 17.58 -6.93 -17.37
C SER A 23 17.10 -5.74 -18.20
N ALA A 24 17.19 -4.52 -17.68
CA ALA A 24 16.78 -3.29 -18.34
C ALA A 24 17.86 -2.20 -18.19
N PRO A 25 19.05 -2.38 -18.80
CA PRO A 25 20.21 -1.50 -18.60
C PRO A 25 20.02 -0.09 -19.18
N ASP A 26 19.15 0.06 -20.19
CA ASP A 26 18.87 1.35 -20.83
C ASP A 26 17.77 2.15 -20.10
N ALA A 27 17.16 1.58 -19.05
CA ALA A 27 16.11 2.23 -18.29
C ALA A 27 16.67 3.10 -17.15
N HIS A 28 15.92 4.14 -16.81
CA HIS A 28 16.20 4.94 -15.62
C HIS A 28 15.61 4.27 -14.38
N TRP A 29 16.48 3.76 -13.51
CA TRP A 29 16.09 3.10 -12.27
C TRP A 29 16.08 4.04 -11.07
N TYR A 30 15.00 3.98 -10.30
CA TYR A 30 14.78 4.77 -9.11
C TYR A 30 14.28 3.91 -7.95
N ALA A 31 14.71 4.23 -6.73
CA ALA A 31 13.90 3.93 -5.55
C ALA A 31 12.90 5.07 -5.34
N LEU A 32 11.62 4.75 -5.21
CA LEU A 32 10.59 5.68 -4.76
C LEU A 32 10.38 5.45 -3.27
N VAL A 33 10.66 6.51 -2.49
CA VAL A 33 10.55 6.48 -1.04
C VAL A 33 9.44 7.42 -0.57
N ASP A 34 8.52 6.94 0.26
CA ASP A 34 7.51 7.79 0.90
C ASP A 34 8.12 8.54 2.10
N GLY A 35 8.41 9.82 1.91
CA GLY A 35 9.05 10.68 2.90
C GLY A 35 8.22 10.93 4.16
N VAL A 36 6.91 10.66 4.14
CA VAL A 36 6.06 10.86 5.34
C VAL A 36 6.49 9.96 6.50
N PHE A 37 7.08 8.81 6.21
CA PHE A 37 7.55 7.84 7.20
C PHE A 37 8.89 8.21 7.84
N ASP A 38 9.59 9.21 7.29
CA ASP A 38 10.78 9.85 7.85
C ASP A 38 10.47 11.19 8.52
N TYR A 39 9.24 11.72 8.37
CA TYR A 39 8.86 13.03 8.87
C TYR A 39 8.97 13.11 10.40
N GLY A 40 9.67 14.13 10.90
CA GLY A 40 9.97 14.30 12.33
C GLY A 40 11.06 13.35 12.86
N GLY A 41 11.56 12.43 12.04
CA GLY A 41 12.65 11.51 12.35
C GLY A 41 13.96 11.87 11.63
N LYS A 42 14.89 10.92 11.61
CA LYS A 42 16.14 11.04 10.84
C LYS A 42 15.87 10.56 9.40
N PRO A 43 15.98 11.43 8.38
CA PRO A 43 15.80 11.01 6.99
C PRO A 43 16.94 10.09 6.56
N PHE A 44 16.71 9.33 5.50
CA PHE A 44 17.76 8.55 4.86
C PHE A 44 18.92 9.47 4.42
N ALA A 45 20.14 9.16 4.86
CA ALA A 45 21.33 9.89 4.46
C ALA A 45 21.79 9.42 3.07
N SER A 46 21.16 9.97 2.04
CA SER A 46 21.45 9.59 0.67
C SER A 46 22.81 10.13 0.18
N PRO A 47 23.65 9.28 -0.46
CA PRO A 47 24.88 9.71 -1.13
C PRO A 47 24.64 10.30 -2.53
N VAL A 48 23.39 10.36 -3.01
CA VAL A 48 23.00 11.08 -4.24
C VAL A 48 21.86 12.06 -3.97
N GLN A 49 21.73 13.05 -4.84
CA GLN A 49 20.59 13.96 -4.81
C GLN A 49 19.29 13.22 -5.12
N SER A 50 18.30 13.35 -4.23
CA SER A 50 16.93 12.88 -4.46
C SER A 50 16.10 13.96 -5.15
N VAL A 51 15.03 13.54 -5.82
CA VAL A 51 14.07 14.42 -6.52
C VAL A 51 12.69 14.29 -5.85
N PRO A 52 12.21 15.30 -5.11
CA PRO A 52 10.93 15.24 -4.43
C PRO A 52 9.74 15.41 -5.40
N LEU A 53 8.66 14.68 -5.17
CA LEU A 53 7.43 14.76 -5.96
C LEU A 53 6.66 16.08 -5.70
N TYR A 54 6.71 16.61 -4.48
CA TYR A 54 6.06 17.87 -4.09
C TYR A 54 7.00 19.07 -4.26
N GLY A 55 7.73 19.09 -5.37
CA GLY A 55 8.63 20.18 -5.73
C GLY A 55 7.91 21.52 -5.97
N PRO A 56 8.63 22.59 -6.35
CA PRO A 56 8.07 23.94 -6.50
C PRO A 56 6.92 24.07 -7.49
N ALA A 57 6.86 23.19 -8.51
CA ALA A 57 5.79 23.17 -9.50
C ALA A 57 4.50 22.48 -9.01
N SER A 58 4.54 21.82 -7.84
CA SER A 58 3.42 21.08 -7.27
C SER A 58 2.54 21.98 -6.41
N THR A 59 1.22 21.83 -6.53
CA THR A 59 0.24 22.40 -5.60
C THR A 59 0.42 21.89 -4.15
N LEU A 60 1.15 20.79 -3.98
CA LEU A 60 1.48 20.19 -2.69
C LEU A 60 2.80 20.69 -2.10
N HIS A 61 3.41 21.75 -2.65
CA HIS A 61 4.73 22.23 -2.20
C HIS A 61 4.83 22.51 -0.69
N ALA A 62 3.73 22.93 -0.05
CA ALA A 62 3.68 23.11 1.41
C ALA A 62 3.97 21.82 2.19
N LEU A 63 3.81 20.65 1.57
CA LEU A 63 4.09 19.33 2.14
C LEU A 63 5.49 18.80 1.76
N LEU A 64 6.36 19.62 1.16
CA LEU A 64 7.70 19.23 0.74
C LEU A 64 8.50 18.47 1.82
N PRO A 65 8.47 18.84 3.12
CA PRO A 65 9.19 18.11 4.17
C PRO A 65 8.77 16.64 4.34
N ALA A 66 7.57 16.28 3.89
CA ALA A 66 7.03 14.91 3.91
C ALA A 66 6.83 14.35 2.49
N SER A 67 7.41 15.00 1.47
CA SER A 67 7.26 14.58 0.08
C SER A 67 7.83 13.19 -0.14
N PRO A 68 7.10 12.30 -0.84
CA PRO A 68 7.75 11.19 -1.51
C PRO A 68 8.84 11.69 -2.45
N TYR A 69 9.88 10.89 -2.67
CA TYR A 69 11.00 11.28 -3.51
C TYR A 69 11.55 10.11 -4.31
N LEU A 70 12.07 10.43 -5.49
CA LEU A 70 12.85 9.52 -6.31
C LEU A 70 14.31 9.60 -5.94
N LEU A 71 14.95 8.44 -5.88
CA LEU A 71 16.37 8.30 -5.62
C LEU A 71 17.02 7.51 -6.77
N PRO A 72 17.89 8.15 -7.59
CA PRO A 72 18.52 7.49 -8.73
C PRO A 72 19.41 6.30 -8.35
N LEU A 73 19.28 5.20 -9.10
CA LEU A 73 20.04 3.96 -8.93
C LEU A 73 20.94 3.62 -10.14
N ASP A 74 20.65 4.18 -11.32
CA ASP A 74 21.17 3.82 -12.65
C ASP A 74 22.59 4.32 -12.98
N ARG A 75 23.22 5.12 -12.11
CA ARG A 75 24.54 5.74 -12.35
C ARG A 75 25.67 5.24 -11.46
N ARG A 76 25.54 4.04 -10.89
CA ARG A 76 26.49 3.50 -9.90
C ARG A 76 27.11 2.19 -10.37
N ALA A 77 28.40 2.00 -10.07
CA ALA A 77 29.06 0.71 -10.23
C ALA A 77 28.38 -0.34 -9.32
N GLY A 78 28.39 -1.61 -9.73
CA GLY A 78 27.57 -2.66 -9.08
C GLY A 78 27.77 -2.81 -7.56
N ALA A 79 28.97 -2.58 -7.03
CA ALA A 79 29.23 -2.60 -5.59
C ALA A 79 28.56 -1.42 -4.85
N ASP A 80 28.64 -0.21 -5.42
CA ASP A 80 28.05 1.00 -4.86
C ASP A 80 26.52 0.98 -4.94
N GLN A 81 25.96 0.44 -6.04
CA GLN A 81 24.51 0.29 -6.21
C GLN A 81 23.96 -0.68 -5.18
N ARG A 82 24.60 -1.84 -5.01
CA ARG A 82 24.22 -2.84 -4.01
C ARG A 82 24.26 -2.24 -2.60
N ALA A 83 25.35 -1.58 -2.22
CA ALA A 83 25.49 -0.96 -0.90
C ALA A 83 24.40 0.09 -0.64
N LEU A 84 24.06 0.91 -1.64
CA LEU A 84 22.98 1.90 -1.53
C LEU A 84 21.62 1.24 -1.31
N ILE A 85 21.27 0.23 -2.12
CA ILE A 85 19.99 -0.47 -2.02
C ILE A 85 19.88 -1.22 -0.69
N THR A 86 20.96 -1.86 -0.22
CA THR A 86 21.01 -2.47 1.11
C THR A 86 20.77 -1.42 2.20
N ALA A 87 21.45 -0.28 2.16
CA ALA A 87 21.27 0.78 3.14
C ALA A 87 19.83 1.34 3.14
N LEU A 88 19.23 1.52 1.96
CA LEU A 88 17.82 1.92 1.83
C LEU A 88 16.87 0.90 2.42
N GLY A 89 17.08 -0.39 2.11
CA GLY A 89 16.24 -1.45 2.63
C GLY A 89 16.33 -1.57 4.15
N MET A 90 17.54 -1.43 4.72
CA MET A 90 17.74 -1.38 6.17
C MET A 90 17.04 -0.18 6.81
N HIS A 91 17.14 0.99 6.18
CA HIS A 91 16.42 2.18 6.64
C HIS A 91 14.90 1.95 6.62
N CYS A 92 14.35 1.43 5.53
CA CYS A 92 12.91 1.29 5.34
C CYS A 92 12.30 0.06 6.04
N GLN A 93 13.10 -0.74 6.76
CA GLN A 93 12.64 -2.00 7.36
C GLN A 93 11.42 -1.81 8.26
N GLY A 94 10.36 -2.59 7.99
CA GLY A 94 9.12 -2.53 8.76
C GLY A 94 8.27 -1.27 8.51
N ARG A 95 8.57 -0.49 7.46
CA ARG A 95 7.86 0.74 7.08
C ARG A 95 7.35 0.64 5.64
N PRO A 96 6.08 0.97 5.36
CA PRO A 96 5.50 0.81 4.03
C PRO A 96 5.84 1.96 3.09
N MET A 97 7.13 2.13 2.82
CA MET A 97 7.65 3.36 2.20
C MET A 97 8.59 3.13 1.04
N LEU A 98 8.86 1.88 0.62
CA LEU A 98 9.93 1.58 -0.34
C LEU A 98 9.43 0.78 -1.53
N SER A 99 9.51 1.40 -2.71
CA SER A 99 9.34 0.73 -4.00
C SER A 99 10.46 1.09 -4.95
N PHE A 100 10.58 0.34 -6.04
CA PHE A 100 11.60 0.47 -7.07
C PHE A 100 10.94 0.50 -8.43
N LEU A 101 11.37 1.38 -9.30
CA LEU A 101 10.77 1.53 -10.61
C LEU A 101 11.82 1.80 -11.68
N ALA A 102 11.52 1.30 -12.88
CA ALA A 102 12.23 1.62 -14.10
C ALA A 102 11.35 2.53 -14.95
N SER A 103 11.94 3.60 -15.46
CA SER A 103 11.26 4.62 -16.25
C SER A 103 12.00 4.86 -17.57
N ARG A 104 11.26 5.25 -18.60
CA ARG A 104 11.84 5.78 -19.85
C ARG A 104 12.33 7.21 -19.70
N GLN A 105 11.82 7.89 -18.68
CA GLN A 105 12.04 9.31 -18.45
C GLN A 105 13.01 9.53 -17.28
N PRO A 106 13.87 10.55 -17.34
CA PRO A 106 14.71 10.95 -16.22
C PRO A 106 13.85 11.48 -15.05
N ALA A 107 14.42 11.52 -13.85
CA ALA A 107 13.69 11.77 -12.60
C ALA A 107 12.83 13.05 -12.62
N ASP A 108 13.39 14.17 -13.06
CA ASP A 108 12.68 15.45 -13.11
C ASP A 108 11.47 15.39 -14.05
N GLU A 109 11.62 14.72 -15.19
CA GLU A 109 10.57 14.54 -16.18
C GLU A 109 9.50 13.55 -15.68
N LEU A 110 9.90 12.46 -15.03
CA LEU A 110 8.98 11.53 -14.39
C LEU A 110 8.14 12.23 -13.31
N VAL A 111 8.75 13.05 -12.45
CA VAL A 111 8.02 13.85 -11.46
C VAL A 111 7.04 14.80 -12.15
N ARG A 112 7.47 15.48 -13.23
CA ARG A 112 6.59 16.35 -14.03
C ARG A 112 5.38 15.61 -14.57
N LEU A 113 5.57 14.40 -15.11
CA LEU A 113 4.50 13.54 -15.64
C LEU A 113 3.55 13.04 -14.56
N TRP A 114 4.00 12.88 -13.33
CA TRP A 114 3.16 12.49 -12.20
C TRP A 114 2.43 13.65 -11.53
N LEU A 115 2.81 14.92 -11.74
CA LEU A 115 2.12 16.06 -11.14
C LEU A 115 0.59 16.03 -11.33
N PRO A 116 0.04 15.73 -12.52
CA PRO A 116 -1.41 15.66 -12.72
C PRO A 116 -2.08 14.49 -11.97
N CYS A 117 -1.31 13.50 -11.54
CA CYS A 117 -1.77 12.29 -10.85
C CYS A 117 -1.69 12.39 -9.32
N LEU A 118 -0.96 13.36 -8.76
CA LEU A 118 -0.78 13.48 -7.30
C LEU A 118 -2.09 13.81 -6.57
N GLN A 119 -2.93 14.64 -7.20
CA GLN A 119 -4.22 15.05 -6.66
C GLN A 119 -5.36 14.80 -7.67
N PRO A 120 -5.77 13.53 -7.87
CA PRO A 120 -6.88 13.21 -8.73
C PRO A 120 -8.14 14.00 -8.39
N VAL A 121 -8.89 14.35 -9.43
CA VAL A 121 -10.18 15.03 -9.34
C VAL A 121 -11.29 13.98 -9.39
N VAL A 122 -12.23 14.04 -8.46
CA VAL A 122 -13.43 13.20 -8.50
C VAL A 122 -14.39 13.75 -9.55
N ALA A 123 -14.82 12.88 -10.45
CA ALA A 123 -15.65 13.26 -11.60
C ALA A 123 -16.99 13.90 -11.21
N ASP A 124 -17.59 13.43 -10.11
CA ASP A 124 -18.97 13.77 -9.73
C ASP A 124 -19.07 15.13 -9.05
N ASP A 125 -18.10 15.49 -8.20
CA ASP A 125 -18.16 16.69 -7.35
C ASP A 125 -16.94 17.64 -7.50
N GLY A 126 -15.92 17.23 -8.25
CA GLY A 126 -14.69 18.01 -8.45
C GLY A 126 -13.74 18.03 -7.25
N SER A 127 -14.03 17.25 -6.19
CA SER A 127 -13.17 17.12 -5.02
C SER A 127 -11.79 16.57 -5.40
N ARG A 128 -10.76 16.94 -4.63
CA ARG A 128 -9.38 16.50 -4.85
C ARG A 128 -8.85 15.73 -3.65
N TYR A 129 -8.30 14.55 -3.91
CA TYR A 129 -7.70 13.69 -2.89
C TYR A 129 -6.23 13.47 -3.17
N LEU A 130 -5.42 13.26 -2.14
CA LEU A 130 -4.02 12.89 -2.31
C LEU A 130 -3.92 11.41 -2.69
N LEU A 131 -3.34 11.09 -3.85
CA LEU A 131 -3.08 9.70 -4.25
C LEU A 131 -1.75 9.23 -3.67
N ARG A 132 -1.81 8.40 -2.62
CA ARG A 132 -0.65 7.92 -1.86
C ARG A 132 0.04 6.71 -2.51
N PHE A 133 0.40 6.78 -3.79
CA PHE A 133 1.03 5.65 -4.49
C PHE A 133 2.46 5.30 -4.01
N ALA A 134 3.10 6.17 -3.22
CA ALA A 134 4.39 5.86 -2.60
C ALA A 134 4.26 4.99 -1.33
N ASP A 135 3.07 4.95 -0.72
CA ASP A 135 2.78 4.10 0.44
C ASP A 135 2.55 2.66 -0.03
N THR A 136 3.43 1.73 0.34
CA THR A 136 3.38 0.35 -0.16
C THR A 136 2.22 -0.48 0.42
N ARG A 137 1.42 0.08 1.33
CA ARG A 137 0.11 -0.49 1.72
C ARG A 137 -0.98 -0.19 0.69
N VAL A 138 -0.92 1.00 0.09
CA VAL A 138 -1.91 1.52 -0.86
C VAL A 138 -1.60 1.06 -2.28
N LEU A 139 -0.32 1.19 -2.67
CA LEU A 139 0.20 0.86 -4.00
C LEU A 139 -0.32 -0.46 -4.59
N PRO A 140 -0.31 -1.62 -3.89
CA PRO A 140 -0.75 -2.89 -4.47
C PRO A 140 -2.26 -2.96 -4.81
N ALA A 141 -3.09 -2.10 -4.22
CA ALA A 141 -4.52 -2.07 -4.51
C ALA A 141 -4.85 -1.24 -5.75
N LEU A 142 -4.00 -0.27 -6.13
CA LEU A 142 -4.29 0.69 -7.19
C LEU A 142 -4.61 0.06 -8.56
N PRO A 143 -3.92 -1.00 -9.04
CA PRO A 143 -4.24 -1.62 -10.32
C PRO A 143 -5.66 -2.19 -10.42
N GLY A 144 -6.27 -2.56 -9.28
CA GLY A 144 -7.64 -3.06 -9.21
C GLY A 144 -8.67 -2.03 -8.75
N ALA A 145 -8.22 -1.01 -8.01
CA ALA A 145 -9.09 0.04 -7.52
C ALA A 145 -9.34 1.12 -8.58
N LEU A 146 -8.30 1.53 -9.32
CA LEU A 146 -8.42 2.52 -10.39
C LEU A 146 -9.01 1.89 -11.64
N ASN A 147 -9.79 2.66 -12.40
CA ASN A 147 -10.18 2.24 -13.73
C ASN A 147 -8.93 2.11 -14.65
N PRO A 148 -9.01 1.30 -15.72
CA PRO A 148 -7.84 1.02 -16.55
C PRO A 148 -7.18 2.26 -17.18
N ALA A 149 -7.96 3.29 -17.54
CA ALA A 149 -7.41 4.51 -18.13
C ALA A 149 -6.62 5.34 -17.12
N ALA A 150 -7.15 5.47 -15.89
CA ALA A 150 -6.46 6.15 -14.80
C ALA A 150 -5.16 5.43 -14.40
N TRP A 151 -5.20 4.09 -14.31
CA TRP A 151 -3.99 3.31 -14.06
C TRP A 151 -2.97 3.45 -15.19
N ALA A 152 -3.42 3.40 -16.44
CA ALA A 152 -2.57 3.60 -17.62
C ALA A 152 -1.89 4.96 -17.62
N GLN A 153 -2.61 6.04 -17.29
CA GLN A 153 -2.03 7.37 -17.18
C GLN A 153 -0.91 7.42 -16.13
N LEU A 154 -1.15 6.87 -14.92
CA LEU A 154 -0.16 6.86 -13.85
C LEU A 154 1.10 6.03 -14.20
N THR A 155 0.91 4.90 -14.88
CA THR A 155 2.02 3.98 -15.22
C THR A 155 2.63 4.17 -16.59
N ALA A 156 2.09 5.07 -17.44
CA ALA A 156 2.58 5.30 -18.80
C ALA A 156 4.10 5.52 -18.93
N PRO A 157 4.79 6.28 -18.03
CA PRO A 157 6.24 6.46 -18.17
C PRO A 157 7.07 5.25 -17.70
N LEU A 158 6.44 4.25 -17.08
CA LEU A 158 7.12 3.16 -16.40
C LEU A 158 7.32 1.94 -17.31
N MET A 159 8.37 1.19 -17.01
CA MET A 159 8.71 -0.10 -17.61
C MET A 159 8.59 -1.22 -16.59
N HIS A 160 8.97 -0.95 -15.34
CA HIS A 160 8.86 -1.86 -14.22
C HIS A 160 8.46 -1.09 -12.97
N TRP A 161 7.69 -1.73 -12.09
CA TRP A 161 7.46 -1.22 -10.74
C TRP A 161 7.37 -2.40 -9.78
N CYS A 162 8.37 -2.50 -8.92
CA CYS A 162 8.45 -3.50 -7.86
C CYS A 162 8.33 -2.80 -6.50
N TYR A 163 7.84 -3.50 -5.49
CA TYR A 163 7.72 -2.96 -4.14
C TYR A 163 8.02 -4.03 -3.11
N VAL A 164 8.47 -3.61 -1.93
CA VAL A 164 8.57 -4.51 -0.78
C VAL A 164 7.18 -4.63 -0.17
N ASP A 165 6.61 -5.84 -0.23
CA ASP A 165 5.27 -6.12 0.24
C ASP A 165 5.18 -6.20 1.78
N ARG A 166 3.97 -6.48 2.28
CA ARG A 166 3.72 -6.56 3.72
C ARG A 166 4.52 -7.65 4.42
N ALA A 167 4.86 -8.73 3.72
CA ALA A 167 5.68 -9.83 4.23
C ALA A 167 7.19 -9.58 4.03
N GLY A 168 7.56 -8.40 3.53
CA GLY A 168 8.95 -8.05 3.28
C GLY A 168 9.55 -8.73 2.05
N THR A 169 8.71 -9.19 1.12
CA THR A 169 9.14 -9.82 -0.13
C THR A 169 9.01 -8.84 -1.30
N LEU A 170 9.87 -8.96 -2.31
CA LEU A 170 9.74 -8.17 -3.52
C LEU A 170 8.60 -8.70 -4.38
N ALA A 171 7.61 -7.85 -4.61
CA ALA A 171 6.52 -8.10 -5.53
C ALA A 171 6.60 -7.15 -6.72
N THR A 172 6.14 -7.59 -7.87
CA THR A 172 6.05 -6.77 -9.09
C THR A 172 4.60 -6.37 -9.34
N LEU A 173 4.37 -5.07 -9.55
CA LEU A 173 3.08 -4.56 -9.95
C LEU A 173 2.82 -4.82 -11.42
N ARG A 174 1.56 -5.13 -11.72
CA ARG A 174 1.10 -5.19 -13.11
C ARG A 174 0.89 -3.76 -13.61
N LEU A 175 1.69 -3.35 -14.59
CA LEU A 175 1.49 -2.09 -15.29
C LEU A 175 0.36 -2.22 -16.31
N ALA A 176 -0.16 -1.10 -16.79
CA ALA A 176 -1.13 -1.11 -17.87
C ALA A 176 -0.47 -1.53 -19.20
N GLU A 177 -1.19 -2.35 -19.98
CA GLU A 177 -0.85 -2.61 -21.38
C GLU A 177 -1.37 -1.49 -22.28
N PRO A 178 -0.69 -1.16 -23.40
CA PRO A 178 0.56 -1.75 -23.88
C PRO A 178 1.80 -1.11 -23.24
N HIS A 179 2.85 -1.91 -23.04
CA HIS A 179 4.13 -1.46 -22.49
C HIS A 179 4.98 -0.59 -23.44
N ALA A 180 4.46 -0.12 -24.58
CA ALA A 180 5.21 0.73 -25.51
C ALA A 180 5.23 2.19 -25.03
N GLU A 181 6.27 2.95 -25.39
CA GLU A 181 6.29 4.38 -25.10
C GLU A 181 5.19 5.08 -25.89
N PRO A 182 4.31 5.87 -25.22
CA PRO A 182 3.28 6.59 -25.94
C PRO A 182 3.88 7.75 -26.74
N ALA A 183 3.27 8.10 -27.87
CA ALA A 183 3.70 9.24 -28.68
C ALA A 183 3.60 10.58 -27.93
N ALA A 184 2.70 10.66 -26.95
CA ALA A 184 2.56 11.79 -26.03
C ALA A 184 2.04 11.29 -24.68
N TYR A 185 2.57 11.86 -23.60
CA TYR A 185 2.08 11.59 -22.25
C TYR A 185 0.88 12.48 -21.91
N PRO A 186 -0.13 11.95 -21.20
CA PRO A 186 -1.21 12.76 -20.63
C PRO A 186 -0.67 13.91 -19.77
N SER A 187 -1.27 15.08 -19.91
CA SER A 187 -0.91 16.28 -19.12
C SER A 187 -2.08 16.81 -18.30
N GLU A 188 -3.27 16.32 -18.61
CA GLU A 188 -4.52 16.57 -17.91
C GLU A 188 -4.52 15.95 -16.51
N PRO A 189 -5.20 16.58 -15.54
CA PRO A 189 -5.40 15.99 -14.22
C PRO A 189 -6.01 14.58 -14.32
N LEU A 190 -5.54 13.68 -13.48
CA LEU A 190 -6.15 12.36 -13.34
C LEU A 190 -7.58 12.51 -12.82
N VAL A 191 -8.56 11.99 -13.55
CA VAL A 191 -9.99 12.05 -13.15
C VAL A 191 -10.44 10.66 -12.73
N LEU A 192 -11.03 10.57 -11.53
CA LEU A 192 -11.52 9.32 -10.95
C LEU A 192 -13.04 9.39 -10.77
N PRO A 193 -13.81 8.41 -11.28
CA PRO A 193 -15.23 8.30 -10.93
C PRO A 193 -15.37 7.90 -9.46
N GLN A 194 -16.53 8.19 -8.85
CA GLN A 194 -16.80 7.85 -7.44
C GLN A 194 -16.54 6.36 -7.15
N SER A 195 -16.86 5.46 -8.09
CA SER A 195 -16.63 4.03 -7.92
C SER A 195 -15.15 3.64 -7.72
N ASP A 196 -14.20 4.43 -8.24
CA ASP A 196 -12.76 4.20 -8.03
C ASP A 196 -12.38 4.61 -6.59
N ILE A 197 -12.96 5.71 -6.10
CA ILE A 197 -12.80 6.16 -4.72
C ILE A 197 -13.35 5.11 -3.75
N ASP A 198 -14.54 4.59 -4.01
CA ASP A 198 -15.17 3.55 -3.18
C ASP A 198 -14.30 2.30 -3.10
N ARG A 199 -13.74 1.84 -4.24
CA ARG A 199 -12.82 0.69 -4.26
C ARG A 199 -11.53 0.95 -3.50
N MET A 200 -11.00 2.18 -3.50
CA MET A 200 -9.84 2.54 -2.70
C MET A 200 -10.16 2.57 -1.20
N ILE A 201 -11.32 3.10 -0.81
CA ILE A 201 -11.79 3.09 0.58
C ILE A 201 -11.94 1.64 1.07
N ASP A 202 -12.59 0.79 0.27
CA ASP A 202 -12.74 -0.63 0.56
C ASP A 202 -11.39 -1.33 0.76
N ALA A 203 -10.42 -1.04 -0.12
CA ALA A 203 -9.08 -1.62 -0.05
C ALA A 203 -8.30 -1.14 1.19
N ALA A 204 -8.58 0.06 1.69
CA ALA A 204 -7.96 0.62 2.89
C ALA A 204 -8.62 0.16 4.20
N MET A 205 -9.82 -0.44 4.14
CA MET A 205 -10.58 -0.85 5.32
C MET A 205 -9.79 -1.75 6.29
N PRO A 206 -9.01 -2.75 5.84
CA PRO A 206 -8.25 -3.59 6.78
C PRO A 206 -7.19 -2.81 7.57
N ASP A 207 -6.53 -1.82 6.95
CA ASP A 207 -5.58 -0.95 7.66
C ASP A 207 -6.30 -0.03 8.66
N ALA A 208 -7.50 0.47 8.32
CA ALA A 208 -8.31 1.28 9.22
C ALA A 208 -8.80 0.49 10.43
N VAL A 209 -9.21 -0.77 10.23
CA VAL A 209 -9.60 -1.68 11.33
C VAL A 209 -8.40 -1.97 12.24
N LEU A 210 -7.22 -2.24 11.67
CA LEU A 210 -6.01 -2.45 12.47
C LEU A 210 -5.63 -1.21 13.28
N ASP A 211 -5.70 -0.01 12.70
CA ASP A 211 -5.45 1.26 13.40
C ASP A 211 -6.42 1.44 14.58
N LEU A 212 -7.71 1.18 14.35
CA LEU A 212 -8.72 1.26 15.39
C LEU A 212 -8.45 0.28 16.53
N MET A 213 -8.12 -0.98 16.21
CA MET A 213 -7.78 -2.00 17.19
C MET A 213 -6.56 -1.61 18.06
N ASP A 214 -5.50 -1.09 17.44
CA ASP A 214 -4.30 -0.64 18.16
C ASP A 214 -4.59 0.56 19.07
N ARG A 215 -5.46 1.48 18.62
CA ARG A 215 -5.87 2.67 19.39
C ARG A 215 -6.77 2.34 20.58
N GLU A 216 -7.72 1.44 20.40
CA GLU A 216 -8.69 1.07 21.45
C GLU A 216 -8.11 0.06 22.44
N SER A 217 -7.21 -0.82 21.99
CA SER A 217 -6.58 -1.83 22.84
C SER A 217 -5.10 -2.01 22.48
N PRO A 218 -4.23 -1.09 22.92
CA PRO A 218 -2.79 -1.16 22.65
C PRO A 218 -2.22 -2.52 23.08
N GLY A 219 -1.52 -3.19 22.16
CA GLY A 219 -0.93 -4.52 22.38
C GLY A 219 -1.83 -5.71 22.00
N VAL A 220 -3.04 -5.48 21.50
CA VAL A 220 -3.90 -6.55 20.95
C VAL A 220 -3.32 -7.17 19.68
N LEU A 221 -2.57 -6.38 18.90
CA LEU A 221 -1.93 -6.82 17.68
C LEU A 221 -0.61 -7.53 17.98
N PRO A 222 -0.28 -8.60 17.24
CA PRO A 222 0.95 -9.33 17.48
C PRO A 222 2.17 -8.50 17.10
N ALA A 223 3.26 -8.66 17.87
CA ALA A 223 4.53 -7.99 17.59
C ALA A 223 5.21 -8.52 16.31
N GLU A 224 5.02 -9.81 16.01
CA GLU A 224 5.53 -10.52 14.84
C GLU A 224 4.39 -11.06 13.97
N GLY A 225 4.65 -11.34 12.69
CA GLY A 225 3.63 -11.85 11.77
C GLY A 225 2.54 -10.83 11.48
N LYS A 226 2.91 -9.55 11.38
CA LYS A 226 2.01 -8.43 11.09
C LYS A 226 1.37 -8.57 9.72
N ALA A 227 2.08 -9.13 8.72
CA ALA A 227 1.49 -9.41 7.42
C ALA A 227 0.37 -10.44 7.52
N GLU A 228 0.55 -11.47 8.35
CA GLU A 228 -0.46 -12.50 8.59
C GLU A 228 -1.65 -11.94 9.38
N ALA A 229 -1.41 -11.10 10.38
CA ALA A 229 -2.47 -10.37 11.08
C ALA A 229 -3.30 -9.53 10.09
N TYR A 230 -2.65 -8.78 9.21
CA TYR A 230 -3.33 -8.05 8.14
C TYR A 230 -4.16 -8.97 7.24
N ARG A 231 -3.63 -10.12 6.80
CA ARG A 231 -4.39 -11.08 5.98
C ARG A 231 -5.67 -11.53 6.69
N ARG A 232 -5.59 -11.80 7.98
CA ARG A 232 -6.75 -12.22 8.80
C ARG A 232 -7.79 -11.11 8.96
N VAL A 233 -7.36 -9.87 9.16
CA VAL A 233 -8.26 -8.71 9.21
C VAL A 233 -8.88 -8.44 7.84
N ALA A 234 -8.10 -8.55 6.76
CA ALA A 234 -8.60 -8.40 5.40
C ALA A 234 -9.68 -9.45 5.06
N GLN A 235 -9.50 -10.70 5.52
CA GLN A 235 -10.53 -11.74 5.39
C GLN A 235 -11.81 -11.39 6.15
N ALA A 236 -11.69 -10.85 7.38
CA ALA A 236 -12.85 -10.39 8.14
C ALA A 236 -13.59 -9.24 7.44
N CYS A 237 -12.85 -8.26 6.90
CA CYS A 237 -13.44 -7.15 6.14
C CYS A 237 -14.14 -7.64 4.87
N ALA A 238 -13.53 -8.59 4.14
CA ALA A 238 -14.13 -9.18 2.96
C ALA A 238 -15.42 -9.95 3.28
N LEU A 239 -15.44 -10.69 4.39
CA LEU A 239 -16.63 -11.40 4.87
C LEU A 239 -17.73 -10.42 5.26
N ALA A 240 -17.39 -9.37 6.03
CA ALA A 240 -18.32 -8.32 6.41
C ALA A 240 -18.97 -7.67 5.19
N LYS A 241 -18.16 -7.30 4.18
CA LYS A 241 -18.63 -6.75 2.92
C LYS A 241 -19.55 -7.71 2.16
N ALA A 242 -19.18 -8.99 2.06
CA ALA A 242 -19.99 -10.00 1.37
C ALA A 242 -21.39 -10.17 2.01
N HIS A 243 -21.50 -9.93 3.31
CA HIS A 243 -22.73 -10.07 4.09
C HIS A 243 -23.35 -8.73 4.52
N ARG A 244 -22.89 -7.59 3.98
CA ARG A 244 -23.38 -6.23 4.28
C ARG A 244 -23.38 -5.90 5.78
N VAL A 245 -22.32 -6.31 6.47
CA VAL A 245 -22.06 -5.89 7.85
C VAL A 245 -21.33 -4.55 7.81
N ASP A 246 -22.09 -3.47 7.98
CA ASP A 246 -21.59 -2.10 7.84
C ASP A 246 -21.15 -1.47 9.16
N ALA A 247 -21.59 -2.01 10.30
CA ALA A 247 -21.27 -1.49 11.62
C ALA A 247 -19.79 -1.75 11.96
N THR A 248 -19.01 -0.68 12.13
CA THR A 248 -17.57 -0.78 12.48
C THR A 248 -17.30 -1.69 13.69
N PRO A 249 -18.07 -1.64 14.80
CA PRO A 249 -17.85 -2.54 15.94
C PRO A 249 -17.94 -4.02 15.56
N ASP A 250 -18.87 -4.38 14.67
CA ASP A 250 -19.05 -5.76 14.23
C ASP A 250 -17.89 -6.23 13.33
N ILE A 251 -17.40 -5.35 12.45
CA ILE A 251 -16.22 -5.63 11.61
C ILE A 251 -14.98 -5.85 12.50
N VAL A 252 -14.80 -5.02 13.54
CA VAL A 252 -13.71 -5.18 14.51
C VAL A 252 -13.83 -6.50 15.25
N GLN A 253 -15.03 -6.90 15.69
CA GLN A 253 -15.22 -8.18 16.37
C GLN A 253 -14.95 -9.38 15.45
N LEU A 254 -15.33 -9.32 14.18
CA LEU A 254 -14.95 -10.33 13.18
C LEU A 254 -13.43 -10.41 13.02
N ALA A 255 -12.75 -9.27 12.98
CA ALA A 255 -11.29 -9.20 12.91
C ALA A 255 -10.62 -9.82 14.15
N ILE A 256 -11.10 -9.51 15.36
CA ILE A 256 -10.62 -10.10 16.62
C ILE A 256 -10.85 -11.62 16.62
N CYS A 257 -12.04 -12.09 16.22
CA CYS A 257 -12.33 -13.52 16.08
C CYS A 257 -11.40 -14.21 15.09
N SER A 258 -11.15 -13.59 13.94
CA SER A 258 -10.21 -14.09 12.93
C SER A 258 -8.79 -14.21 13.48
N LEU A 259 -8.31 -13.20 14.21
CA LEU A 259 -6.99 -13.23 14.84
C LEU A 259 -6.88 -14.33 15.89
N ALA A 260 -7.84 -14.42 16.81
CA ALA A 260 -7.85 -15.37 17.93
C ALA A 260 -7.94 -16.84 17.48
N THR A 261 -8.64 -17.10 16.38
CA THR A 261 -8.89 -18.46 15.88
C THR A 261 -7.98 -18.87 14.71
N GLY A 262 -7.02 -18.02 14.32
CA GLY A 262 -6.23 -18.24 13.12
C GLY A 262 -7.06 -18.32 11.83
N GLY A 263 -8.16 -17.57 11.78
CA GLY A 263 -9.11 -17.50 10.66
C GLY A 263 -10.14 -18.63 10.62
N ALA A 264 -10.07 -19.64 11.49
CA ALA A 264 -11.04 -20.73 11.50
C ALA A 264 -12.45 -20.26 11.90
N GLY A 265 -12.55 -19.29 12.81
CA GLY A 265 -13.82 -18.74 13.28
C GLY A 265 -14.64 -18.08 12.18
N LEU A 266 -13.98 -17.46 11.19
CA LEU A 266 -14.67 -16.87 10.03
C LEU A 266 -15.33 -17.90 9.10
N ARG A 267 -14.97 -19.18 9.24
CA ARG A 267 -15.50 -20.29 8.43
C ARG A 267 -16.47 -21.17 9.21
N ALA A 268 -16.78 -20.84 10.46
CA ALA A 268 -17.72 -21.59 11.27
C ALA A 268 -19.11 -21.58 10.61
N PRO A 269 -19.74 -22.75 10.36
CA PRO A 269 -21.05 -22.81 9.73
C PRO A 269 -22.12 -21.98 10.45
N GLU A 270 -22.04 -21.91 11.78
CA GLU A 270 -22.96 -21.16 12.62
C GLU A 270 -22.84 -19.65 12.39
N LEU A 271 -21.61 -19.14 12.26
CA LEU A 271 -21.36 -17.74 11.92
C LEU A 271 -21.89 -17.41 10.52
N LEU A 272 -21.61 -18.28 9.54
CA LEU A 272 -22.04 -18.06 8.15
C LEU A 272 -23.56 -18.13 8.02
N ALA A 273 -24.23 -19.01 8.75
CA ALA A 273 -25.69 -19.06 8.83
C ALA A 273 -26.24 -17.75 9.41
N LEU A 274 -25.69 -17.29 10.53
CA LEU A 274 -26.06 -16.01 11.15
C LEU A 274 -25.82 -14.81 10.24
N LEU A 275 -24.78 -14.83 9.40
CA LEU A 275 -24.48 -13.83 8.36
C LEU A 275 -25.37 -13.94 7.12
N GLY A 276 -25.98 -15.09 6.87
CA GLY A 276 -26.95 -15.28 5.80
C GLY A 276 -28.36 -14.78 6.13
N GLU A 277 -28.67 -14.54 7.40
CA GLU A 277 -30.00 -14.08 7.84
C GLU A 277 -30.28 -12.63 7.44
N SER A 278 -31.36 -12.41 6.69
CA SER A 278 -31.76 -11.07 6.23
C SER A 278 -32.28 -10.16 7.35
N HIS A 279 -32.71 -10.74 8.48
CA HIS A 279 -33.26 -10.02 9.63
C HIS A 279 -32.63 -10.50 10.93
N ARG A 280 -31.33 -10.24 11.09
CA ARG A 280 -30.63 -10.52 12.33
C ARG A 280 -31.12 -9.60 13.45
N ALA A 281 -31.27 -10.14 14.67
CA ALA A 281 -31.39 -9.30 15.85
C ALA A 281 -30.13 -8.40 16.00
N PRO A 282 -30.26 -7.14 16.44
CA PRO A 282 -29.15 -6.18 16.50
C PRO A 282 -27.88 -6.71 17.19
N ASP A 283 -28.05 -7.53 18.24
CA ASP A 283 -26.94 -7.98 19.08
C ASP A 283 -26.48 -9.42 18.80
N ALA A 284 -27.19 -10.17 17.94
CA ALA A 284 -26.94 -11.61 17.80
C ALA A 284 -25.54 -11.95 17.25
N LEU A 285 -24.95 -11.08 16.43
CA LEU A 285 -23.57 -11.25 15.97
C LEU A 285 -22.57 -11.02 17.11
N GLN A 286 -22.80 -10.00 17.92
CA GLN A 286 -21.93 -9.68 19.04
C GLN A 286 -21.98 -10.80 20.09
N ASP A 287 -23.17 -11.31 20.40
CA ASP A 287 -23.36 -12.44 21.31
C ASP A 287 -22.64 -13.70 20.82
N TYR A 288 -22.77 -14.04 19.54
CA TYR A 288 -22.08 -15.18 18.94
C TYR A 288 -20.55 -15.02 19.03
N LEU A 289 -20.02 -13.87 18.62
CA LEU A 289 -18.58 -13.63 18.61
C LEU A 289 -17.99 -13.63 20.02
N HIS A 290 -18.72 -13.11 21.01
CA HIS A 290 -18.31 -13.15 22.41
C HIS A 290 -18.22 -14.58 22.95
N SER A 291 -19.21 -15.42 22.61
CA SER A 291 -19.21 -16.84 22.97
C SER A 291 -18.05 -17.59 22.31
N ALA A 292 -17.85 -17.41 21.01
CA ALA A 292 -16.77 -18.04 20.25
C ALA A 292 -15.37 -17.66 20.77
N LEU A 293 -15.18 -16.39 21.14
CA LEU A 293 -13.92 -15.90 21.72
C LEU A 293 -13.64 -16.49 23.11
N SER A 294 -14.69 -16.70 23.90
CA SER A 294 -14.58 -17.31 25.23
C SER A 294 -14.18 -18.78 25.14
N SER A 295 -14.63 -19.50 24.11
CA SER A 295 -14.24 -20.90 23.86
C SER A 295 -12.85 -21.06 23.22
N ALA A 296 -12.31 -20.02 22.59
CA ALA A 296 -11.02 -20.06 21.89
C ALA A 296 -9.81 -19.73 22.78
N ARG A 297 -10.00 -19.23 24.01
CA ARG A 297 -8.89 -18.98 24.95
C ARG A 297 -8.42 -20.29 25.57
N PRO A 298 -7.15 -20.71 25.39
CA PRO A 298 -6.59 -21.79 26.21
C PRO A 298 -6.48 -21.29 27.66
N GLY A 299 -6.89 -22.12 28.62
CA GLY A 299 -6.67 -21.90 30.05
C GLY A 299 -5.21 -22.02 30.45
#